data_AF-A0A7J8H128-F1
#
_entry.id   AF-A0A7J8H128-F1
#
_cell.length_a   1.000
_cell.length_b   1.000
_cell.length_c   1.000
_cell.angle_alpha   90.00
_cell.angle_beta   90.00
_cell.angle_gamma   90.00
#
_symmetry.space_group_name_H-M   'P 1'
#
loop_
_entity.id
_entity.type
_entity.pdbx_description
1 polymer ?
#
loop_
_entity_poly.entity_id
_entity_poly.type
_entity_poly.pdbx_seq_one_letter_code
_entity_poly.pdbx_strand_id
1 'polypeptide(L)'
;MKTLIAAYSGVLRGEQRAHAASSESFNGRSVVSCEGSGRCTGSSILSALRDLFSITWLNRSKVEKQLQVISVLQWVLSFLMLGVACSIIFMYIFCTDCWLISVLYFTWLVFDWNTPQKGGRRSEWVRNWAVWRYFRDYFPIQLVKTHNLLTTRNYIFGSHPHGIMGLGIFCNFCTEATEVSKKFPGIRTYLATLAGNFRVPVLREYLMSGGICPVNRDTIDYLLSKNGSGNAIIIVVGGAAESLSSMPGKNVVTLRNRKGFVKLALRHGADLVPTYSFGENEVFKQVIFEEGSWSRKVQKLFQKSIGFAPCIFHGRGFFSSDTWGLVPYSKPITTVVGEPITIPKLEHPTQQDIDLYHGIYMESLVKLFDKHKTKFGLLETEVLEVN
;
A
#
# COMPACT_ATOMS: atom_id res chain seq x y z
N MET A 1 19.92 3.10 -44.62
CA MET A 1 19.31 2.65 -45.89
C MET A 1 19.86 1.25 -46.14
N LYS A 2 19.07 0.22 -45.79
CA LYS A 2 18.45 -0.68 -46.77
C LYS A 2 19.50 -1.59 -47.43
N THR A 3 19.46 -2.92 -47.43
CA THR A 3 18.56 -3.99 -46.98
C THR A 3 19.39 -5.26 -47.34
N LEU A 4 19.39 -6.38 -46.62
CA LEU A 4 18.58 -7.57 -46.87
C LEU A 4 19.28 -8.70 -46.08
N ILE A 5 18.70 -9.27 -45.03
CA ILE A 5 17.58 -10.23 -44.99
C ILE A 5 18.03 -11.67 -45.23
N ALA A 6 17.66 -12.49 -44.25
CA ALA A 6 17.35 -13.91 -44.30
C ALA A 6 18.48 -14.86 -44.74
N ALA A 7 19.15 -15.40 -43.74
CA ALA A 7 19.78 -16.69 -43.85
C ALA A 7 19.36 -17.53 -42.63
N TYR A 8 18.84 -18.73 -42.93
CA TYR A 8 18.75 -19.90 -42.06
C TYR A 8 17.54 -20.03 -41.14
N SER A 9 16.37 -20.21 -41.77
CA SER A 9 15.41 -21.23 -41.34
C SER A 9 15.44 -22.40 -42.34
N GLY A 10 15.54 -23.62 -41.82
CA GLY A 10 15.10 -24.83 -42.53
C GLY A 10 16.15 -25.67 -43.26
N VAL A 11 17.06 -26.36 -42.56
CA VAL A 11 17.66 -27.62 -43.04
C VAL A 11 18.07 -28.53 -41.88
N LEU A 12 17.12 -29.32 -41.34
CA LEU A 12 17.36 -30.64 -40.75
C LEU A 12 16.06 -31.43 -40.97
N ARG A 13 15.88 -32.00 -42.16
CA ARG A 13 16.23 -33.39 -42.56
C ARG A 13 15.54 -34.48 -41.72
N GLY A 14 14.70 -35.21 -42.45
CA GLY A 14 14.60 -36.68 -42.40
C GLY A 14 13.64 -37.21 -41.33
N GLU A 15 12.82 -38.22 -41.59
CA GLU A 15 12.79 -39.14 -42.71
C GLU A 15 11.56 -40.06 -42.56
N GLN A 16 11.17 -40.71 -43.67
CA GLN A 16 10.42 -41.97 -43.80
C GLN A 16 8.91 -41.98 -44.12
N ARG A 17 8.67 -42.14 -45.43
CA ARG A 17 7.95 -43.24 -46.14
C ARG A 17 6.47 -43.48 -45.77
N ALA A 18 5.50 -43.14 -46.63
CA ALA A 18 5.09 -43.78 -47.89
C ALA A 18 4.35 -45.13 -47.71
N HIS A 19 3.05 -45.16 -48.00
CA HIS A 19 2.40 -46.20 -48.82
C HIS A 19 1.05 -45.69 -49.35
N ALA A 20 0.77 -46.06 -50.60
CA ALA A 20 -0.29 -45.58 -51.47
C ALA A 20 -1.47 -46.56 -51.58
N ALA A 21 -2.46 -46.13 -52.37
CA ALA A 21 -3.56 -46.87 -53.01
C ALA A 21 -4.86 -46.99 -52.19
N SER A 22 -6.08 -46.91 -52.73
CA SER A 22 -6.72 -46.38 -53.96
C SER A 22 -8.18 -46.87 -53.92
N SER A 23 -9.09 -46.21 -54.64
CA SER A 23 -10.43 -46.69 -55.11
C SER A 23 -11.52 -46.92 -54.04
N GLU A 24 -12.82 -46.73 -54.26
CA GLU A 24 -13.64 -46.17 -55.34
C GLU A 24 -15.04 -45.89 -54.77
N SER A 25 -15.84 -45.17 -55.55
CA SER A 25 -17.22 -44.74 -55.36
C SER A 25 -18.23 -45.87 -55.11
N PHE A 26 -19.36 -45.58 -54.43
CA PHE A 26 -20.66 -45.46 -55.10
C PHE A 26 -21.80 -44.91 -54.21
N ASN A 27 -22.76 -44.39 -54.95
CA ASN A 27 -23.93 -43.58 -54.65
C ASN A 27 -25.04 -44.34 -53.89
N GLY A 28 -25.77 -43.63 -53.02
CA GLY A 28 -27.02 -44.10 -52.42
C GLY A 28 -27.95 -42.92 -52.10
N ARG A 29 -28.75 -42.51 -53.10
CA ARG A 29 -29.87 -41.58 -52.93
C ARG A 29 -30.99 -42.27 -52.14
N SER A 30 -31.59 -41.55 -51.20
CA SER A 30 -32.98 -41.77 -50.79
C SER A 30 -33.71 -40.44 -50.84
N VAL A 31 -34.66 -40.38 -51.76
CA VAL A 31 -35.63 -39.31 -51.98
C VAL A 31 -36.72 -39.45 -50.93
N VAL A 32 -37.06 -38.36 -50.23
CA VAL A 32 -38.42 -38.15 -49.70
C VAL A 32 -38.78 -36.69 -49.97
N SER A 33 -39.76 -36.49 -50.86
CA SER A 33 -40.35 -35.18 -51.15
C SER A 33 -41.55 -34.91 -50.25
N CYS A 34 -41.49 -33.72 -49.64
CA CYS A 34 -42.54 -32.72 -49.35
C CYS A 34 -43.93 -33.14 -48.85
N GLU A 35 -44.31 -32.56 -47.70
CA GLU A 35 -45.43 -31.60 -47.62
C GLU A 35 -45.39 -30.81 -46.30
N GLY A 36 -45.77 -29.52 -46.34
CA GLY A 36 -46.19 -28.78 -45.14
C GLY A 36 -45.39 -27.53 -44.74
N SER A 37 -45.76 -26.40 -45.34
CA SER A 37 -46.05 -25.12 -44.65
C SER A 37 -45.24 -24.70 -43.41
N GLY A 38 -44.49 -23.59 -43.54
CA GLY A 38 -44.46 -22.56 -42.49
C GLY A 38 -43.20 -22.44 -41.62
N ARG A 39 -42.50 -21.32 -41.81
CA ARG A 39 -41.66 -20.59 -40.82
C ARG A 39 -40.53 -21.35 -40.12
N CYS A 40 -39.35 -21.32 -40.73
CA CYS A 40 -38.10 -21.24 -39.97
C CYS A 40 -37.90 -19.82 -39.46
N THR A 41 -37.94 -19.63 -38.13
CA THR A 41 -36.99 -18.81 -37.33
C THR A 41 -37.52 -18.68 -35.90
N GLY A 42 -37.68 -19.82 -35.22
CA GLY A 42 -37.73 -19.85 -33.76
C GLY A 42 -36.31 -19.77 -33.19
N SER A 43 -35.65 -18.62 -33.29
CA SER A 43 -34.51 -18.31 -32.41
C SER A 43 -35.11 -18.28 -31.00
N SER A 44 -34.92 -19.38 -30.27
CA SER A 44 -35.68 -19.58 -29.04
C SER A 44 -35.25 -18.54 -28.02
N ILE A 45 -36.19 -18.04 -27.23
CA ILE A 45 -35.89 -17.25 -26.04
C ILE A 45 -34.87 -17.99 -25.16
N LEU A 46 -34.84 -19.33 -25.24
CA LEU A 46 -33.83 -20.19 -24.64
C LEU A 46 -32.43 -20.07 -25.26
N SER A 47 -32.25 -19.82 -26.55
CA SER A 47 -30.96 -19.48 -27.14
C SER A 47 -30.56 -18.05 -26.84
N ALA A 48 -31.51 -17.10 -26.78
CA ALA A 48 -31.23 -15.73 -26.34
C ALA A 48 -30.91 -15.64 -24.83
N LEU A 49 -31.55 -16.47 -23.99
CA LEU A 49 -31.24 -16.61 -22.57
C LEU A 49 -29.96 -17.40 -22.37
N ARG A 50 -29.73 -18.47 -23.15
CA ARG A 50 -28.45 -19.16 -23.17
C ARG A 50 -27.36 -18.21 -23.61
N ASP A 51 -27.56 -17.35 -24.60
CA ASP A 51 -26.64 -16.28 -24.97
C ASP A 51 -26.55 -15.21 -23.88
N LEU A 52 -27.62 -14.88 -23.14
CA LEU A 52 -27.54 -14.00 -21.97
C LEU A 52 -26.66 -14.59 -20.85
N PHE A 53 -26.70 -15.91 -20.67
CA PHE A 53 -25.85 -16.67 -19.75
C PHE A 53 -24.51 -17.11 -20.38
N SER A 54 -24.35 -17.00 -21.70
CA SER A 54 -23.15 -17.31 -22.50
C SER A 54 -22.42 -16.05 -22.97
N ILE A 55 -22.95 -14.86 -22.69
CA ILE A 55 -22.19 -13.62 -22.55
C ILE A 55 -21.22 -13.94 -21.45
N THR A 56 -20.04 -14.39 -21.89
CA THR A 56 -18.83 -14.59 -21.13
C THR A 56 -18.81 -13.61 -19.98
N TRP A 57 -19.22 -14.10 -18.81
CA TRP A 57 -19.09 -13.45 -17.53
C TRP A 57 -17.72 -12.78 -17.56
N LEU A 58 -17.70 -11.44 -17.63
CA LEU A 58 -16.53 -10.60 -17.92
C LEU A 58 -15.25 -11.34 -17.51
N ASN A 59 -14.37 -11.69 -18.47
CA ASN A 59 -13.16 -12.49 -18.24
C ASN A 59 -12.64 -12.27 -16.80
N ARG A 60 -12.77 -13.27 -15.93
CA ARG A 60 -12.61 -13.12 -14.47
C ARG A 60 -11.34 -12.35 -14.10
N SER A 61 -10.25 -12.58 -14.84
CA SER A 61 -8.98 -11.85 -14.71
C SER A 61 -9.10 -10.34 -15.00
N LYS A 62 -9.91 -9.95 -16.00
CA LYS A 62 -10.19 -8.55 -16.33
C LYS A 62 -11.00 -7.85 -15.25
N VAL A 63 -12.01 -8.52 -14.68
CA VAL A 63 -12.78 -7.97 -13.54
C VAL A 63 -11.88 -7.80 -12.33
N GLU A 64 -11.08 -8.81 -12.03
CA GLU A 64 -10.14 -8.76 -10.91
C GLU A 64 -9.15 -7.60 -11.05
N LYS A 65 -8.54 -7.41 -12.23
CA LYS A 65 -7.68 -6.26 -12.51
C LYS A 65 -8.42 -4.92 -12.34
N GLN A 66 -9.67 -4.81 -12.78
CA GLN A 66 -10.48 -3.61 -12.57
C GLN A 66 -10.73 -3.35 -11.08
N LEU A 67 -11.06 -4.38 -10.30
CA LEU A 67 -11.23 -4.28 -8.85
C LEU A 67 -9.94 -3.88 -8.14
N GLN A 68 -8.78 -4.39 -8.57
CA GLN A 68 -7.47 -3.96 -8.09
C GLN A 68 -7.25 -2.46 -8.31
N VAL A 69 -7.51 -1.96 -9.53
CA VAL A 69 -7.37 -0.52 -9.85
C VAL A 69 -8.34 0.33 -9.05
N ILE A 70 -9.60 -0.07 -8.96
CA ILE A 70 -10.63 0.65 -8.18
C ILE A 70 -10.26 0.68 -6.69
N SER A 71 -9.73 -0.42 -6.15
CA SER A 71 -9.33 -0.51 -4.75
C SER A 71 -8.18 0.45 -4.42
N VAL A 72 -7.18 0.52 -5.29
CA VAL A 72 -6.07 1.45 -5.13
C VAL A 72 -6.51 2.90 -5.32
N LEU A 73 -7.36 3.17 -6.32
CA LEU A 73 -7.91 4.51 -6.53
C LEU A 73 -8.77 4.95 -5.33
N GLN A 74 -9.61 4.06 -4.78
CA GLN A 74 -10.38 4.33 -3.57
C GLN A 74 -9.47 4.75 -2.43
N TRP A 75 -8.36 4.04 -2.21
CA TRP A 75 -7.41 4.39 -1.18
C TRP A 75 -6.72 5.75 -1.44
N VAL A 76 -6.25 6.00 -2.66
CA VAL A 76 -5.61 7.27 -3.05
C VAL A 76 -6.56 8.45 -2.86
N LEU A 77 -7.81 8.32 -3.32
CA LEU A 77 -8.84 9.34 -3.14
C LEU A 77 -9.20 9.53 -1.66
N SER A 78 -9.21 8.45 -0.87
CA SER A 78 -9.45 8.54 0.57
C SER A 78 -8.33 9.30 1.28
N PHE A 79 -7.07 9.04 0.90
CA PHE A 79 -5.91 9.74 1.43
C PHE A 79 -5.91 11.24 1.09
N LEU A 80 -6.25 11.59 -0.15
CA LEU A 80 -6.17 12.97 -0.64
C LEU A 80 -7.42 13.82 -0.32
N MET A 81 -8.62 13.24 -0.46
CA MET A 81 -9.86 14.01 -0.61
C MET A 81 -10.88 13.75 0.50
N LEU A 82 -10.83 12.60 1.20
CA LEU A 82 -11.88 12.23 2.17
C LEU A 82 -12.11 13.31 3.23
N GLY A 83 -11.02 13.80 3.83
CA GLY A 83 -11.12 14.81 4.88
C GLY A 83 -11.75 16.12 4.40
N VAL A 84 -11.36 16.60 3.23
CA VAL A 84 -11.89 17.83 2.63
C VAL A 84 -13.35 17.63 2.21
N ALA A 85 -13.66 16.54 1.52
CA ALA A 85 -15.01 16.20 1.08
C ALA A 85 -15.98 16.10 2.27
N CYS A 86 -15.62 15.35 3.32
CA CYS A 86 -16.45 15.23 4.52
C CYS A 86 -16.65 16.57 5.23
N SER A 87 -15.61 17.41 5.31
CA SER A 87 -15.72 18.73 5.92
C SER A 87 -16.68 19.64 5.14
N ILE A 88 -16.61 19.65 3.80
CA ILE A 88 -17.54 20.40 2.94
C ILE A 88 -18.97 19.87 3.09
N ILE A 89 -19.15 18.54 3.13
CA ILE A 89 -20.46 17.91 3.31
C ILE A 89 -21.08 18.31 4.67
N PHE A 90 -20.32 18.26 5.77
CA PHE A 90 -20.83 18.67 7.07
C PHE A 90 -21.18 20.16 7.12
N MET A 91 -20.37 21.01 6.48
CA MET A 91 -20.66 22.45 6.35
C MET A 91 -21.93 22.68 5.55
N TYR A 92 -22.11 21.96 4.44
CA TYR A 92 -23.33 22.02 3.64
C TYR A 92 -24.55 21.56 4.44
N ILE A 93 -24.50 20.38 5.08
CA ILE A 93 -25.59 19.84 5.90
C ILE A 93 -25.97 20.81 7.03
N PHE A 94 -24.98 21.46 7.65
CA PHE A 94 -25.20 22.47 8.69
C PHE A 94 -26.02 23.67 8.19
N CYS A 95 -25.94 24.00 6.90
CA CYS A 95 -26.71 25.07 6.25
C CYS A 95 -28.06 24.60 5.67
N THR A 96 -28.50 23.38 5.95
CA THR A 96 -29.78 22.81 5.48
C THR A 96 -30.69 22.44 6.66
N ASP A 97 -31.93 22.03 6.38
CA ASP A 97 -32.85 21.51 7.40
C ASP A 97 -32.31 20.27 8.15
N CYS A 98 -31.29 19.62 7.60
CA CYS A 98 -30.58 18.50 8.20
C CYS A 98 -29.46 18.91 9.19
N TRP A 99 -29.37 20.19 9.59
CA TRP A 99 -28.30 20.72 10.45
C TRP A 99 -28.10 19.94 11.77
N LEU A 100 -29.17 19.35 12.31
CA LEU A 100 -29.13 18.52 13.51
C LEU A 100 -28.15 17.36 13.38
N ILE A 101 -27.98 16.78 12.19
CA ILE A 101 -27.01 15.69 11.94
C ILE A 101 -25.59 16.18 12.22
N SER A 102 -25.22 17.35 11.68
CA SER A 102 -23.91 17.96 11.91
C SER A 102 -23.71 18.26 13.40
N VAL A 103 -24.70 18.88 14.05
CA VAL A 103 -24.59 19.24 15.48
C VAL A 103 -24.45 18.02 16.37
N LEU A 104 -25.22 16.96 16.14
CA LEU A 104 -25.10 15.71 16.90
C LEU A 104 -23.71 15.09 16.71
N TYR A 105 -23.20 15.03 15.48
CA TYR A 105 -21.87 14.52 15.20
C TYR A 105 -20.78 15.35 15.90
N PHE A 106 -20.80 16.68 15.79
CA PHE A 106 -19.81 17.55 16.42
C PHE A 106 -19.92 17.54 17.95
N THR A 107 -21.12 17.41 18.50
CA THR A 107 -21.32 17.23 19.95
C THR A 107 -20.66 15.95 20.41
N TRP A 108 -20.90 14.82 19.73
CA TRP A 108 -20.22 13.56 20.02
C TRP A 108 -18.70 13.69 19.87
N LEU A 109 -18.22 14.41 18.85
CA LEU A 109 -16.79 14.63 18.61
C LEU A 109 -16.09 15.34 19.78
N VAL A 110 -16.76 16.28 20.46
CA VAL A 110 -16.22 16.97 21.65
C VAL A 110 -15.96 15.96 22.78
N PHE A 111 -16.91 15.07 23.05
CA PHE A 111 -16.73 14.01 24.05
C PHE A 111 -15.68 12.98 23.62
N ASP A 112 -15.58 12.73 22.32
CA ASP A 112 -14.67 11.74 21.74
C ASP A 112 -13.26 12.27 21.42
N TRP A 113 -12.98 13.53 21.75
CA TRP A 113 -11.81 14.26 21.24
C TRP A 113 -10.48 13.53 21.45
N ASN A 114 -10.29 12.93 22.64
CA ASN A 114 -9.03 12.31 23.06
C ASN A 114 -8.90 10.83 22.69
N THR A 115 -9.93 10.21 22.09
CA THR A 115 -9.89 8.78 21.74
C THR A 115 -8.73 8.37 20.83
N PRO A 116 -8.34 9.16 19.79
CA PRO A 116 -7.19 8.82 18.95
C PRO A 116 -5.89 8.67 19.73
N GLN A 117 -5.70 9.45 20.80
CA GLN A 117 -4.50 9.41 21.63
C GLN A 117 -4.42 8.17 22.53
N LYS A 118 -5.55 7.46 22.69
CA LYS A 118 -5.65 6.26 23.53
C LYS A 118 -5.67 4.97 22.70
N GLY A 119 -5.11 5.00 21.49
CA GLY A 119 -5.08 3.85 20.58
C GLY A 119 -6.29 3.74 19.65
N GLY A 120 -7.21 4.70 19.69
CA GLY A 120 -8.34 4.79 18.76
C GLY A 120 -9.34 3.63 18.89
N ARG A 121 -10.07 3.37 17.80
CA ARG A 121 -11.09 2.32 17.69
C ARG A 121 -10.79 1.40 16.51
N ARG A 122 -9.82 0.51 16.70
CA ARG A 122 -9.47 -0.49 15.68
C ARG A 122 -10.66 -1.40 15.40
N SER A 123 -10.95 -1.64 14.12
CA SER A 123 -12.05 -2.50 13.67
C SER A 123 -11.52 -3.66 12.86
N GLU A 124 -11.64 -4.88 13.39
CA GLU A 124 -11.25 -6.09 12.64
C GLU A 124 -12.07 -6.25 11.36
N TRP A 125 -13.33 -5.81 11.35
CA TRP A 125 -14.15 -5.84 10.15
C TRP A 125 -13.56 -4.96 9.04
N VAL A 126 -13.18 -3.71 9.34
CA VAL A 126 -12.55 -2.81 8.36
C VAL A 126 -11.22 -3.38 7.89
N ARG A 127 -10.38 -3.87 8.82
CA ARG A 127 -9.06 -4.44 8.48
C ARG A 127 -9.16 -5.68 7.57
N ASN A 128 -10.30 -6.38 7.57
CA ASN A 128 -10.56 -7.58 6.78
C ASN A 128 -11.38 -7.33 5.48
N TRP A 129 -11.68 -6.08 5.13
CA TRP A 129 -12.41 -5.78 3.89
C TRP A 129 -11.73 -6.38 2.65
N ALA A 130 -12.55 -6.87 1.72
CA ALA A 130 -12.08 -7.48 0.48
C ALA A 130 -11.25 -6.52 -0.40
N VAL A 131 -11.55 -5.22 -0.34
CA VAL A 131 -10.83 -4.16 -1.05
C VAL A 131 -9.32 -4.18 -0.75
N TRP A 132 -8.90 -4.57 0.46
CA TRP A 132 -7.48 -4.64 0.83
C TRP A 132 -6.74 -5.79 0.16
N ARG A 133 -7.43 -6.90 -0.16
CA ARG A 133 -6.83 -8.01 -0.92
C ARG A 133 -6.56 -7.59 -2.36
N TYR A 134 -7.52 -6.92 -2.99
CA TYR A 134 -7.33 -6.35 -4.33
C TYR A 134 -6.27 -5.24 -4.33
N PHE A 135 -6.21 -4.39 -3.29
CA PHE A 135 -5.15 -3.41 -3.12
C PHE A 135 -3.76 -4.08 -3.03
N ARG A 136 -3.62 -5.13 -2.22
CA ARG A 136 -2.38 -5.92 -2.12
C ARG A 136 -1.99 -6.52 -3.46
N ASP A 137 -2.94 -7.14 -4.16
CA ASP A 137 -2.70 -7.87 -5.42
C ASP A 137 -2.43 -6.94 -6.61
N TYR A 138 -2.76 -5.65 -6.49
CA TYR A 138 -2.36 -4.64 -7.46
C TYR A 138 -0.84 -4.40 -7.48
N PHE A 139 -0.20 -4.43 -6.30
CA PHE A 139 1.22 -4.14 -6.08
C PHE A 139 2.03 -5.38 -5.71
N PRO A 140 1.49 -6.59 -5.86
CA PRO A 140 1.95 -7.78 -5.15
C PRO A 140 2.57 -7.53 -3.75
N ILE A 141 1.87 -6.83 -2.83
CA ILE A 141 2.45 -6.45 -1.53
C ILE A 141 2.74 -7.68 -0.66
N GLN A 142 3.96 -7.74 -0.12
CA GLN A 142 4.40 -8.80 0.80
C GLN A 142 4.91 -8.26 2.13
N LEU A 143 4.61 -8.97 3.21
CA LEU A 143 5.17 -8.77 4.54
C LEU A 143 6.08 -9.96 4.90
N VAL A 144 7.38 -9.69 4.99
CA VAL A 144 8.39 -10.68 5.36
C VAL A 144 8.75 -10.52 6.82
N LYS A 145 8.45 -11.54 7.61
CA LYS A 145 8.86 -11.65 9.01
C LYS A 145 10.20 -12.37 9.08
N THR A 146 11.18 -11.78 9.75
CA THR A 146 12.48 -12.42 10.00
C THR A 146 12.56 -13.08 11.38
N HIS A 147 11.90 -12.51 12.39
CA HIS A 147 11.99 -12.95 13.79
C HIS A 147 10.62 -13.00 14.48
N ASN A 148 10.50 -13.86 15.49
CA ASN A 148 9.37 -13.85 16.41
C ASN A 148 9.47 -12.66 17.36
N LEU A 149 8.32 -12.11 17.73
CA LEU A 149 8.21 -11.03 18.71
C LEU A 149 7.52 -11.56 19.96
N LEU A 150 8.07 -11.20 21.11
CA LEU A 150 7.53 -11.54 22.42
C LEU A 150 6.32 -10.66 22.73
N THR A 151 5.20 -11.27 23.06
CA THR A 151 3.96 -10.55 23.44
C THR A 151 4.06 -9.84 24.79
N THR A 152 5.11 -10.13 25.56
CA THR A 152 5.44 -9.47 26.83
C THR A 152 6.20 -8.16 26.65
N ARG A 153 6.67 -7.86 25.42
CA ARG A 153 7.39 -6.61 25.10
C ARG A 153 6.55 -5.71 24.18
N ASN A 154 6.89 -4.43 24.21
CA ASN A 154 6.39 -3.44 23.28
C ASN A 154 7.50 -3.07 22.29
N TYR A 155 7.11 -2.59 21.11
CA TYR A 155 8.01 -2.37 20.00
C TYR A 155 7.77 -1.01 19.34
N ILE A 156 8.84 -0.38 18.87
CA ILE A 156 8.79 0.70 17.90
C ILE A 156 9.43 0.22 16.60
N PHE A 157 8.61 0.09 15.57
CA PHE A 157 9.06 -0.23 14.23
C PHE A 157 9.41 1.08 13.54
N GLY A 158 10.68 1.32 13.26
CA GLY A 158 11.05 2.38 12.34
C GLY A 158 10.97 1.85 10.92
N SER A 159 10.00 2.35 10.15
CA SER A 159 9.73 1.90 8.79
C SER A 159 10.25 2.87 7.75
N HIS A 160 10.89 2.32 6.71
CA HIS A 160 11.59 3.06 5.66
C HIS A 160 11.41 2.37 4.29
N PRO A 161 11.49 3.10 3.16
CA PRO A 161 11.24 4.53 3.08
C PRO A 161 9.74 4.84 3.24
N HIS A 162 9.39 6.11 3.37
CA HIS A 162 8.03 6.62 3.46
C HIS A 162 7.28 6.46 2.12
N GLY A 163 7.99 6.62 1.00
CA GLY A 163 7.36 6.87 -0.29
C GLY A 163 6.49 8.13 -0.27
N ILE A 164 5.61 8.28 -1.25
CA ILE A 164 4.69 9.44 -1.30
C ILE A 164 3.55 9.28 -0.29
N MET A 165 2.98 8.07 -0.18
CA MET A 165 1.80 7.81 0.66
C MET A 165 1.95 6.63 1.63
N GLY A 166 3.04 5.86 1.59
CA GLY A 166 3.25 4.70 2.47
C GLY A 166 2.27 3.56 2.20
N LEU A 167 2.10 3.18 0.93
CA LEU A 167 1.14 2.17 0.46
C LEU A 167 1.44 0.79 1.06
N GLY A 168 2.70 0.36 1.05
CA GLY A 168 3.12 -0.92 1.61
C GLY A 168 2.92 -0.97 3.12
N ILE A 169 3.32 0.09 3.83
CA ILE A 169 3.20 0.21 5.29
C ILE A 169 1.72 0.18 5.71
N PHE A 170 0.86 0.93 5.02
CA PHE A 170 -0.59 0.90 5.26
C PHE A 170 -1.14 -0.52 5.10
N CYS A 171 -0.89 -1.15 3.95
CA CYS A 171 -1.41 -2.49 3.67
C CYS A 171 -0.93 -3.51 4.71
N ASN A 172 0.36 -3.46 5.04
CA ASN A 172 0.99 -4.44 5.91
C ASN A 172 0.61 -4.33 7.38
N PHE A 173 0.37 -3.11 7.89
CA PHE A 173 0.18 -2.92 9.34
C PHE A 173 -1.21 -2.39 9.71
N CYS A 174 -1.97 -1.84 8.77
CA CYS A 174 -3.31 -1.31 9.01
C CYS A 174 -4.42 -2.23 8.50
N THR A 175 -4.09 -3.31 7.79
CA THR A 175 -5.07 -4.27 7.25
C THR A 175 -4.61 -5.71 7.52
N GLU A 176 -5.50 -6.68 7.31
CA GLU A 176 -5.17 -8.10 7.36
C GLU A 176 -4.86 -8.70 5.98
N ALA A 177 -4.68 -7.87 4.94
CA ALA A 177 -4.43 -8.35 3.58
C ALA A 177 -3.14 -9.16 3.45
N THR A 178 -2.11 -8.85 4.24
CA THR A 178 -0.87 -9.64 4.33
C THR A 178 -0.77 -10.48 5.61
N GLU A 179 -1.91 -10.69 6.27
CA GLU A 179 -2.06 -11.58 7.42
C GLU A 179 -1.10 -11.23 8.58
N VAL A 180 -0.97 -9.94 8.88
CA VAL A 180 -0.07 -9.45 9.93
C VAL A 180 -0.34 -10.10 11.28
N SER A 181 -1.62 -10.35 11.62
CA SER A 181 -2.01 -11.05 12.85
C SER A 181 -1.52 -12.50 12.90
N LYS A 182 -1.42 -13.20 11.76
CA LYS A 182 -0.86 -14.55 11.68
C LYS A 182 0.66 -14.54 11.72
N LYS A 183 1.29 -13.53 11.10
CA LYS A 183 2.75 -13.38 11.10
C LYS A 183 3.25 -13.00 12.49
N PHE A 184 2.59 -12.08 13.18
CA PHE A 184 2.95 -11.62 14.52
C PHE A 184 1.81 -11.88 15.51
N PRO A 185 1.58 -13.15 15.90
CA PRO A 185 0.47 -13.51 16.76
C PRO A 185 0.59 -12.82 18.13
N GLY A 186 -0.51 -12.20 18.57
CA GLY A 186 -0.58 -11.46 19.83
C GLY A 186 0.05 -10.06 19.79
N ILE A 187 0.62 -9.63 18.66
CA ILE A 187 1.14 -8.28 18.50
C ILE A 187 0.07 -7.37 17.87
N ARG A 188 -0.22 -6.26 18.54
CA ARG A 188 -1.15 -5.22 18.09
C ARG A 188 -0.37 -4.10 17.40
N THR A 189 -0.58 -3.96 16.09
CA THR A 189 0.08 -2.92 15.28
C THR A 189 -0.70 -1.61 15.35
N TYR A 190 0.05 -0.50 15.45
CA TYR A 190 -0.46 0.86 15.40
C TYR A 190 0.39 1.70 14.45
N LEU A 191 -0.17 2.16 13.33
CA LEU A 191 0.56 3.08 12.45
C LEU A 191 0.43 4.52 12.97
N ALA A 192 1.54 5.18 13.23
CA ALA A 192 1.56 6.56 13.68
C ALA A 192 1.66 7.53 12.48
N THR A 193 0.70 8.45 12.35
CA THR A 193 0.66 9.46 11.28
C THR A 193 0.33 10.86 11.80
N LEU A 194 0.39 11.88 10.94
CA LEU A 194 0.20 13.29 11.28
C LEU A 194 -1.01 13.52 12.20
N ALA A 195 -0.77 14.10 13.38
CA ALA A 195 -1.81 14.32 14.39
C ALA A 195 -2.98 15.19 13.91
N GLY A 196 -2.73 16.08 12.94
CA GLY A 196 -3.76 16.93 12.32
C GLY A 196 -4.89 16.14 11.66
N ASN A 197 -4.60 14.95 11.11
CA ASN A 197 -5.61 14.10 10.46
C ASN A 197 -6.74 13.68 11.43
N PHE A 198 -6.45 13.63 12.73
CA PHE A 198 -7.40 13.20 13.75
C PHE A 198 -8.32 14.31 14.25
N ARG A 199 -8.17 15.53 13.71
CA ARG A 199 -9.08 16.66 13.92
C ARG A 199 -10.13 16.78 12.81
N VAL A 200 -9.98 16.02 11.73
CA VAL A 200 -10.85 16.09 10.57
C VAL A 200 -11.99 15.06 10.73
N PRO A 201 -13.26 15.49 10.61
CA PRO A 201 -14.40 14.61 10.83
C PRO A 201 -14.45 13.50 9.78
N VAL A 202 -14.93 12.32 10.17
CA VAL A 202 -15.00 11.07 9.39
C VAL A 202 -13.64 10.48 9.00
N LEU A 203 -12.68 11.30 8.58
CA LEU A 203 -11.31 10.86 8.31
C LEU A 203 -10.67 10.26 9.57
N ARG A 204 -10.85 10.89 10.74
CA ARG A 204 -10.29 10.39 12.00
C ARG A 204 -10.82 9.00 12.35
N GLU A 205 -12.12 8.72 12.15
CA GLU A 205 -12.73 7.42 12.43
C GLU A 205 -12.25 6.38 11.43
N TYR A 206 -12.17 6.75 10.15
CA TYR A 206 -11.62 5.88 9.11
C TYR A 206 -10.17 5.47 9.42
N LEU A 207 -9.31 6.42 9.82
CA LEU A 207 -7.92 6.12 10.21
C LEU A 207 -7.86 5.22 11.45
N MET A 208 -8.60 5.58 12.51
CA MET A 208 -8.65 4.79 13.75
C MET A 208 -9.13 3.36 13.51
N SER A 209 -10.06 3.14 12.57
CA SER A 209 -10.57 1.81 12.24
C SER A 209 -9.50 0.86 11.71
N GLY A 210 -8.48 1.38 11.01
CA GLY A 210 -7.30 0.64 10.57
C GLY A 210 -6.24 0.45 11.66
N GLY A 211 -6.44 0.97 12.88
CA GLY A 211 -5.41 0.99 13.92
C GLY A 211 -4.38 2.12 13.73
N ILE A 212 -4.73 3.18 12.99
CA ILE A 212 -3.85 4.33 12.80
C ILE A 212 -4.07 5.32 13.95
N CYS A 213 -2.99 5.90 14.46
CA CYS A 213 -2.99 6.81 15.61
C CYS A 213 -2.15 8.09 15.34
N PRO A 214 -2.33 9.16 16.14
CA PRO A 214 -1.50 10.36 16.05
C PRO A 214 -0.03 10.08 16.39
N VAL A 215 0.89 10.57 15.55
CA VAL A 215 2.34 10.58 15.81
C VAL A 215 2.69 11.73 16.75
N ASN A 216 2.27 11.61 18.01
CA ASN A 216 2.66 12.52 19.07
C ASN A 216 3.11 11.73 20.31
N ARG A 217 3.84 12.42 21.18
CA ARG A 217 4.43 11.81 22.36
C ARG A 217 3.38 11.19 23.29
N ASP A 218 2.28 11.89 23.56
CA ASP A 218 1.26 11.41 24.51
C ASP A 218 0.61 10.10 24.04
N THR A 219 0.36 9.96 22.73
CA THR A 219 -0.18 8.73 22.14
C THR A 219 0.82 7.58 22.26
N ILE A 220 2.08 7.83 21.90
CA ILE A 220 3.13 6.80 21.98
C ILE A 220 3.38 6.41 23.45
N ASP A 221 3.44 7.38 24.37
CA ASP A 221 3.59 7.16 25.80
C ASP A 221 2.41 6.31 26.33
N TYR A 222 1.17 6.61 25.95
CA TYR A 222 0.01 5.79 26.33
C TYR A 222 0.10 4.36 25.80
N LEU A 223 0.41 4.19 24.51
CA LEU A 223 0.48 2.87 23.87
C LEU A 223 1.60 1.99 24.43
N LEU A 224 2.73 2.57 24.82
CA LEU A 224 3.86 1.83 25.36
C LEU A 224 3.79 1.57 26.87
N SER A 225 2.93 2.29 27.60
CA SER A 225 2.83 2.17 29.07
C SER A 225 1.46 1.72 29.58
N LYS A 226 0.37 2.33 29.13
CA LYS A 226 -0.99 2.14 29.68
C LYS A 226 -1.82 1.15 28.89
N ASN A 227 -1.44 0.86 27.65
CA ASN A 227 -2.18 -0.04 26.76
C ASN A 227 -1.72 -1.51 26.86
N GLY A 228 -1.05 -1.89 27.94
CA GLY A 228 -0.49 -3.23 28.13
C GLY A 228 0.73 -3.54 27.26
N SER A 229 1.09 -4.82 27.16
CA SER A 229 2.20 -5.32 26.35
C SER A 229 1.74 -5.79 24.96
N GLY A 230 2.69 -6.19 24.10
CA GLY A 230 2.42 -6.71 22.77
C GLY A 230 2.00 -5.63 21.78
N ASN A 231 2.34 -4.36 22.02
CA ASN A 231 2.06 -3.27 21.09
C ASN A 231 3.27 -3.05 20.18
N ALA A 232 3.04 -2.93 18.88
CA ALA A 232 4.03 -2.50 17.90
C ALA A 232 3.58 -1.17 17.28
N ILE A 233 4.33 -0.10 17.55
CA ILE A 233 4.05 1.22 16.99
C ILE A 233 4.93 1.40 15.75
N ILE A 234 4.30 1.58 14.60
CA ILE A 234 4.95 1.77 13.32
C ILE A 234 5.11 3.28 13.10
N ILE A 235 6.36 3.72 13.01
CA ILE A 235 6.72 5.12 12.77
C ILE A 235 7.50 5.19 11.46
N VAL A 236 6.98 5.97 10.52
CA VAL A 236 7.71 6.29 9.29
C VAL A 236 8.67 7.43 9.59
N VAL A 237 9.90 7.08 9.94
CA VAL A 237 10.84 7.98 10.65
C VAL A 237 11.24 9.20 9.81
N GLY A 238 11.43 9.03 8.50
CA GLY A 238 11.75 10.12 7.60
C GLY A 238 10.62 11.14 7.42
N GLY A 239 9.37 10.71 7.61
CA GLY A 239 8.17 11.54 7.55
C GLY A 239 8.06 12.34 6.25
N ALA A 240 7.49 13.54 6.35
CA ALA A 240 7.27 14.42 5.20
C ALA A 240 8.56 14.83 4.46
N ALA A 241 9.74 14.80 5.11
CA ALA A 241 10.99 15.15 4.44
C ALA A 241 11.41 14.07 3.44
N GLU A 242 11.14 12.82 3.77
CA GLU A 242 11.44 11.67 2.91
C GLU A 242 10.43 11.54 1.78
N SER A 243 9.14 11.81 2.04
CA SER A 243 8.12 11.83 0.98
C SER A 243 8.40 12.88 -0.10
N LEU A 244 8.93 14.04 0.30
CA LEU A 244 9.33 15.12 -0.62
C LEU A 244 10.56 14.81 -1.47
N SER A 245 11.31 13.78 -1.13
CA SER A 245 12.51 13.34 -1.85
C SER A 245 12.34 11.94 -2.47
N SER A 246 11.13 11.38 -2.40
CA SER A 246 10.78 10.07 -2.95
C SER A 246 10.93 10.06 -4.46
N MET A 247 11.79 9.19 -4.98
CA MET A 247 12.04 9.02 -6.40
C MET A 247 12.26 7.54 -6.75
N PRO A 248 11.75 7.08 -7.91
CA PRO A 248 12.12 5.77 -8.45
C PRO A 248 13.64 5.61 -8.60
N GLY A 249 14.15 4.41 -8.31
CA GLY A 249 15.56 4.03 -8.39
C GLY A 249 16.44 4.59 -7.27
N LYS A 250 15.87 5.23 -6.25
CA LYS A 250 16.62 5.84 -5.14
C LYS A 250 16.28 5.16 -3.81
N ASN A 251 17.31 4.63 -3.15
CA ASN A 251 17.25 4.05 -1.81
C ASN A 251 17.84 5.04 -0.79
N VAL A 252 17.10 6.10 -0.51
CA VAL A 252 17.55 7.19 0.37
C VAL A 252 16.57 7.34 1.54
N VAL A 253 17.09 7.36 2.76
CA VAL A 253 16.30 7.53 3.98
C VAL A 253 16.76 8.73 4.79
N THR A 254 15.82 9.45 5.38
CA THR A 254 16.06 10.59 6.29
C THR A 254 16.04 10.08 7.72
N LEU A 255 17.20 9.75 8.27
CA LEU A 255 17.33 9.07 9.57
C LEU A 255 18.47 9.59 10.43
N ARG A 256 19.57 10.10 9.87
CA ARG A 256 20.81 10.46 10.59
C ARG A 256 20.56 11.33 11.82
N ASN A 257 19.63 12.28 11.69
CA ASN A 257 19.29 13.25 12.74
C ASN A 257 17.93 12.96 13.42
N ARG A 258 17.27 11.83 13.13
CA ARG A 258 15.92 11.50 13.61
C ARG A 258 15.95 10.60 14.84
N LYS A 259 16.49 11.10 15.95
CA LYS A 259 16.72 10.30 17.17
C LYS A 259 15.53 10.20 18.13
N GLY A 260 14.43 10.89 17.83
CA GLY A 260 13.27 11.01 18.73
C GLY A 260 12.58 9.68 19.07
N PHE A 261 12.48 8.78 18.09
CA PHE A 261 11.87 7.45 18.30
C PHE A 261 12.73 6.56 19.21
N VAL A 262 14.07 6.63 19.09
CA VAL A 262 15.01 5.93 19.99
C VAL A 262 14.88 6.44 21.42
N LYS A 263 14.78 7.76 21.60
CA LYS A 263 14.55 8.36 22.91
C LYS A 263 13.25 7.85 23.54
N LEU A 264 12.16 7.76 22.78
CA LEU A 264 10.89 7.22 23.27
C LEU A 264 11.01 5.73 23.60
N ALA A 265 11.66 4.96 22.74
CA ALA A 265 11.92 3.55 22.94
C ALA A 265 12.63 3.31 24.29
N LEU A 266 13.74 4.01 24.54
CA LEU A 266 14.52 3.90 25.78
C LEU A 266 13.69 4.24 27.01
N ARG A 267 12.84 5.26 26.95
CA ARG A 267 11.99 5.63 28.09
C ARG A 267 11.00 4.57 28.52
N HIS A 268 10.54 3.77 27.56
CA HIS A 268 9.55 2.72 27.81
C HIS A 268 10.14 1.32 27.85
N GLY A 269 11.42 1.15 27.48
CA GLY A 269 12.01 -0.18 27.26
C GLY A 269 11.35 -0.93 26.10
N ALA A 270 10.89 -0.20 25.09
CA ALA A 270 10.24 -0.77 23.91
C ALA A 270 11.29 -1.07 22.83
N ASP A 271 11.37 -2.31 22.36
CA ASP A 271 12.44 -2.72 21.44
C ASP A 271 12.32 -2.00 20.10
N LEU A 272 13.48 -1.67 19.51
CA LEU A 272 13.54 -1.04 18.20
C LEU A 272 13.56 -2.11 17.11
N VAL A 273 12.71 -1.97 16.09
CA VAL A 273 12.67 -2.92 14.97
C VAL A 273 12.92 -2.18 13.66
N PRO A 274 14.06 -2.39 12.98
CA PRO A 274 14.29 -1.82 11.65
C PRO A 274 13.36 -2.51 10.65
N THR A 275 12.70 -1.73 9.81
CA THR A 275 11.80 -2.24 8.77
C THR A 275 12.08 -1.51 7.45
N TYR A 276 12.28 -2.27 6.36
CA TYR A 276 12.53 -1.70 5.03
C TYR A 276 11.53 -2.22 3.99
N SER A 277 11.00 -1.33 3.16
CA SER A 277 10.02 -1.61 2.09
C SER A 277 10.64 -1.42 0.72
N PHE A 278 11.07 -2.51 0.10
CA PHE A 278 11.56 -2.52 -1.28
C PHE A 278 10.41 -2.24 -2.25
N GLY A 279 10.67 -1.40 -3.27
CA GLY A 279 9.69 -1.04 -4.30
C GLY A 279 8.72 0.09 -3.93
N GLU A 280 8.71 0.58 -2.68
CA GLU A 280 7.80 1.64 -2.22
C GLU A 280 7.98 2.95 -3.01
N ASN A 281 9.23 3.29 -3.39
CA ASN A 281 9.52 4.50 -4.17
C ASN A 281 9.22 4.37 -5.68
N GLU A 282 8.92 3.16 -6.18
CA GLU A 282 8.73 2.89 -7.62
C GLU A 282 7.30 3.15 -8.11
N VAL A 283 6.36 3.32 -7.18
CA VAL A 283 4.91 3.34 -7.46
C VAL A 283 4.40 4.70 -7.93
N PHE A 284 5.21 5.74 -7.82
CA PHE A 284 4.90 7.07 -8.31
C PHE A 284 6.13 7.77 -8.86
N LYS A 285 5.92 8.67 -9.81
CA LYS A 285 6.89 9.67 -10.23
C LYS A 285 6.53 11.00 -9.59
N GLN A 286 7.53 11.74 -9.13
CA GLN A 286 7.34 13.02 -8.47
C GLN A 286 8.22 14.09 -9.13
N VAL A 287 7.71 15.32 -9.20
CA VAL A 287 8.51 16.49 -9.55
C VAL A 287 9.34 16.87 -8.33
N ILE A 288 10.66 16.73 -8.43
CA ILE A 288 11.60 17.16 -7.41
C ILE A 288 12.09 18.57 -7.74
N PHE A 289 11.82 19.51 -6.83
CA PHE A 289 12.34 20.86 -6.95
C PHE A 289 13.82 20.90 -6.54
N GLU A 290 14.64 21.54 -7.36
CA GLU A 290 16.07 21.70 -7.10
C GLU A 290 16.33 22.41 -5.77
N GLU A 291 17.36 21.96 -5.04
CA GLU A 291 17.78 22.61 -3.80
C GLU A 291 18.26 24.04 -4.07
N GLY A 292 17.81 24.98 -3.23
CA GLY A 292 18.06 26.41 -3.42
C GLY A 292 17.02 27.15 -4.29
N SER A 293 16.22 26.44 -5.08
CA SER A 293 15.15 27.04 -5.90
C SER A 293 14.07 27.73 -5.05
N TRP A 294 13.41 28.74 -5.63
CA TRP A 294 12.28 29.42 -4.98
C TRP A 294 11.13 28.45 -4.67
N SER A 295 10.80 27.55 -5.61
CA SER A 295 9.76 26.52 -5.43
C SER A 295 10.07 25.58 -4.27
N ARG A 296 11.34 25.17 -4.10
CA ARG A 296 11.78 24.36 -2.95
C ARG A 296 11.67 25.12 -1.64
N LYS A 297 11.98 26.43 -1.62
CA LYS A 297 11.80 27.28 -0.43
C LYS A 297 10.32 27.38 -0.03
N VAL A 298 9.42 27.58 -1.00
CA VAL A 298 7.97 27.60 -0.76
C VAL A 298 7.48 26.25 -0.24
N GLN A 299 7.91 25.14 -0.86
CA GLN A 299 7.55 23.79 -0.40
C GLN A 299 8.03 23.52 1.03
N LYS A 300 9.26 23.90 1.37
CA LYS A 300 9.82 23.76 2.73
C LYS A 300 9.08 24.65 3.74
N LEU A 301 8.69 25.85 3.36
CA LEU A 301 7.90 26.75 4.22
C LEU A 301 6.52 26.14 4.51
N PHE A 302 5.83 25.65 3.48
CA PHE A 302 4.53 25.00 3.62
C PHE A 302 4.61 23.74 4.51
N GLN A 303 5.63 22.91 4.28
CA GLN A 303 5.93 21.74 5.12
C GLN A 303 6.13 22.13 6.59
N LYS A 304 6.87 23.20 6.86
CA LYS A 304 7.14 23.67 8.23
C LYS A 304 5.87 24.20 8.92
N SER A 305 5.00 24.89 8.17
CA SER A 305 3.80 25.50 8.72
C SER A 305 2.65 24.51 8.95
N ILE A 306 2.43 23.58 8.02
CA ILE A 306 1.24 22.70 8.03
C ILE A 306 1.60 21.27 8.45
N GLY A 307 2.89 20.89 8.45
CA GLY A 307 3.33 19.53 8.74
C GLY A 307 2.99 18.52 7.62
N PHE A 308 2.36 19.00 6.55
CA PHE A 308 2.04 18.28 5.32
C PHE A 308 2.73 19.01 4.16
N ALA A 309 3.37 18.28 3.27
CA ALA A 309 4.02 18.87 2.11
C ALA A 309 3.35 18.33 0.84
N PRO A 310 2.78 19.20 -0.01
CA PRO A 310 2.16 18.77 -1.25
C PRO A 310 3.24 18.24 -2.19
N CYS A 311 3.23 16.93 -2.41
CA CYS A 311 3.98 16.29 -3.47
C CYS A 311 3.25 16.55 -4.80
N ILE A 312 3.96 17.02 -5.82
CA ILE A 312 3.45 17.01 -7.19
C ILE A 312 3.89 15.70 -7.81
N PHE A 313 2.97 14.74 -7.87
CA PHE A 313 3.26 13.38 -8.31
C PHE A 313 2.28 12.91 -9.35
N HIS A 314 2.65 11.82 -10.01
CA HIS A 314 1.79 11.13 -10.94
C HIS A 314 2.11 9.65 -10.99
N GLY A 315 1.09 8.86 -11.29
CA GLY A 315 1.21 7.48 -11.71
C GLY A 315 0.72 7.36 -13.16
N ARG A 316 -0.21 6.44 -13.35
CA ARG A 316 -0.90 6.14 -14.61
C ARG A 316 -2.38 6.51 -14.56
N GLY A 317 -3.00 6.57 -15.73
CA GLY A 317 -4.44 6.78 -15.87
C GLY A 317 -5.26 5.57 -15.47
N PHE A 318 -6.55 5.83 -15.24
CA PHE A 318 -7.51 4.81 -14.82
C PHE A 318 -7.80 3.79 -15.94
N PHE A 319 -8.02 4.27 -17.16
CA PHE A 319 -8.39 3.45 -18.32
C PHE A 319 -7.19 3.00 -19.17
N SER A 320 -6.03 3.65 -19.07
CA SER A 320 -4.83 3.31 -19.85
C SER A 320 -3.55 3.51 -19.02
N SER A 321 -2.60 2.57 -19.16
CA SER A 321 -1.27 2.64 -18.52
C SER A 321 -0.40 3.77 -19.03
N ASP A 322 -0.65 4.24 -20.25
CA ASP A 322 0.24 5.16 -20.96
C ASP A 322 -0.17 6.61 -20.77
N THR A 323 -1.27 6.83 -20.05
CA THR A 323 -1.79 8.17 -19.74
C THR A 323 -1.40 8.59 -18.34
N TRP A 324 -1.26 9.91 -18.14
CA TRP A 324 -1.00 10.50 -16.83
C TRP A 324 -2.22 10.41 -15.92
N GLY A 325 -2.03 10.13 -14.62
CA GLY A 325 -3.14 10.07 -13.67
C GLY A 325 -2.70 9.80 -12.22
N LEU A 326 -3.69 9.61 -11.36
CA LEU A 326 -3.50 9.40 -9.92
C LEU A 326 -3.34 7.94 -9.51
N VAL A 327 -3.57 6.98 -10.43
CA VAL A 327 -3.42 5.56 -10.10
C VAL A 327 -1.93 5.24 -10.04
N PRO A 328 -1.39 4.70 -8.93
CA PRO A 328 0.02 4.35 -8.81
C PRO A 328 0.46 3.33 -9.86
N TYR A 329 1.74 3.29 -10.21
CA TYR A 329 2.30 2.23 -11.04
C TYR A 329 2.23 0.88 -10.31
N SER A 330 1.82 -0.17 -11.02
CA SER A 330 1.76 -1.54 -10.48
C SER A 330 3.19 -2.10 -10.42
N LYS A 331 3.86 -1.86 -9.29
CA LYS A 331 5.20 -2.35 -8.98
C LYS A 331 5.17 -3.17 -7.68
N PRO A 332 5.92 -4.29 -7.61
CA PRO A 332 6.03 -5.09 -6.39
C PRO A 332 6.48 -4.25 -5.19
N ILE A 333 5.83 -4.40 -4.04
CA ILE A 333 6.29 -3.81 -2.78
C ILE A 333 6.52 -4.93 -1.76
N THR A 334 7.72 -5.03 -1.19
CA THR A 334 8.01 -6.02 -0.14
C THR A 334 8.60 -5.35 1.09
N THR A 335 7.88 -5.45 2.21
CA THR A 335 8.33 -4.96 3.51
C THR A 335 8.98 -6.08 4.30
N VAL A 336 10.24 -5.91 4.65
CA VAL A 336 10.99 -6.82 5.53
C VAL A 336 11.05 -6.23 6.93
N VAL A 337 10.54 -6.96 7.91
CA VAL A 337 10.65 -6.63 9.34
C VAL A 337 11.90 -7.30 9.89
N GLY A 338 12.87 -6.51 10.34
CA GLY A 338 14.16 -6.97 10.84
C GLY A 338 14.11 -7.55 12.25
N GLU A 339 15.31 -7.84 12.78
CA GLU A 339 15.49 -8.35 14.14
C GLU A 339 15.22 -7.26 15.18
N PRO A 340 14.51 -7.56 16.29
CA PRO A 340 14.30 -6.60 17.36
C PRO A 340 15.60 -6.31 18.12
N ILE A 341 15.97 -5.04 18.18
CA ILE A 341 17.06 -4.54 19.01
C ILE A 341 16.50 -4.36 20.42
N THR A 342 16.93 -5.25 21.33
CA THR A 342 16.53 -5.19 22.73
C THR A 342 17.22 -4.00 23.41
N ILE A 343 16.43 -3.18 24.10
CA ILE A 343 16.93 -1.99 24.78
C ILE A 343 16.49 -1.93 26.24
N PRO A 344 17.27 -1.29 27.13
CA PRO A 344 16.90 -1.08 28.52
C PRO A 344 15.81 -0.01 28.63
N LYS A 345 15.06 -0.05 29.73
CA LYS A 345 14.19 1.04 30.14
C LYS A 345 14.98 2.05 30.97
N LEU A 346 15.10 3.28 30.48
CA LEU A 346 15.79 4.38 31.16
C LEU A 346 14.81 5.56 31.30
N GLU A 347 14.50 5.99 32.52
CA GLU A 347 13.54 7.08 32.74
C GLU A 347 14.00 8.42 32.11
N HIS A 348 15.31 8.68 32.22
CA HIS A 348 16.00 9.85 31.70
C HIS A 348 17.21 9.43 30.85
N PRO A 349 16.99 8.96 29.59
CA PRO A 349 18.10 8.54 28.74
C PRO A 349 18.98 9.73 28.40
N THR A 350 20.29 9.56 28.53
CA THR A 350 21.29 10.56 28.17
C THR A 350 21.44 10.65 26.65
N GLN A 351 22.08 11.71 26.15
CA GLN A 351 22.36 11.82 24.72
C GLN A 351 23.28 10.70 24.24
N GLN A 352 24.21 10.23 25.09
CA GLN A 352 25.09 9.10 24.78
C GLN A 352 24.31 7.80 24.61
N ASP A 353 23.33 7.52 25.49
CA ASP A 353 22.45 6.36 25.35
C ASP A 353 21.67 6.41 24.04
N ILE A 354 21.10 7.58 23.73
CA ILE A 354 20.33 7.78 22.50
C ILE A 354 21.22 7.58 21.27
N ASP A 355 22.43 8.11 21.27
CA ASP A 355 23.36 8.02 20.15
C ASP A 355 23.86 6.59 19.93
N LEU A 356 24.14 5.85 21.01
CA LEU A 356 24.52 4.45 20.97
C LEU A 356 23.43 3.60 20.30
N TYR A 357 22.19 3.64 20.81
CA TYR A 357 21.11 2.81 20.27
C TYR A 357 20.65 3.28 18.89
N HIS A 358 20.76 4.57 18.59
CA HIS A 358 20.53 5.07 17.23
C HIS A 358 21.59 4.57 16.24
N GLY A 359 22.86 4.51 16.65
CA GLY A 359 23.94 3.91 15.85
C GLY A 359 23.66 2.44 15.55
N ILE A 360 23.35 1.65 16.57
CA ILE A 360 22.98 0.23 16.44
C ILE A 360 21.78 0.07 15.50
N TYR A 361 20.77 0.93 15.64
CA TYR A 361 19.59 0.92 14.77
C TYR A 361 19.94 1.20 13.30
N MET A 362 20.74 2.22 13.02
CA MET A 362 21.16 2.55 11.65
C MET A 362 21.97 1.42 11.02
N GLU A 363 22.92 0.85 11.74
CA GLU A 363 23.69 -0.32 11.26
C GLU A 363 22.79 -1.51 10.98
N SER A 364 21.82 -1.78 11.86
CA SER A 364 20.87 -2.88 11.69
C SER A 364 19.97 -2.68 10.48
N LEU A 365 19.55 -1.44 10.20
CA LEU A 365 18.77 -1.11 9.00
C LEU A 365 19.59 -1.30 7.72
N VAL A 366 20.84 -0.84 7.68
CA VAL A 366 21.74 -1.03 6.52
C VAL A 366 22.00 -2.52 6.29
N LYS A 367 22.33 -3.28 7.36
CA LYS A 367 22.50 -4.74 7.27
C LYS A 367 21.24 -5.44 6.75
N LEU A 368 20.05 -5.01 7.20
CA LEU A 368 18.77 -5.55 6.73
C LEU A 368 18.57 -5.26 5.23
N PHE A 369 18.89 -4.04 4.78
CA PHE A 369 18.83 -3.67 3.37
C PHE A 369 19.77 -4.53 2.54
N ASP A 370 21.07 -4.55 2.89
CA ASP A 370 22.10 -5.25 2.12
C ASP A 370 21.82 -6.76 2.02
N LYS A 371 21.34 -7.38 3.10
CA LYS A 371 20.99 -8.80 3.11
C LYS A 371 19.86 -9.16 2.14
N HIS A 372 18.97 -8.21 1.82
CA HIS A 372 17.74 -8.48 1.08
C HIS A 372 17.67 -7.81 -0.30
N LYS A 373 18.52 -6.83 -0.60
CA LYS A 373 18.43 -6.00 -1.81
C LYS A 373 18.42 -6.80 -3.12
N THR A 374 19.33 -7.77 -3.27
CA THR A 374 19.43 -8.59 -4.50
C THR A 374 18.24 -9.52 -4.70
N LYS A 375 17.69 -10.05 -3.61
CA LYS A 375 16.46 -10.86 -3.65
C LYS A 375 15.27 -10.08 -4.20
N PHE A 376 15.27 -8.76 -4.05
CA PHE A 376 14.17 -7.89 -4.49
C PHE A 376 14.53 -7.02 -5.70
N GLY A 377 15.53 -7.47 -6.48
CA GLY A 377 15.81 -6.93 -7.81
C GLY A 377 16.75 -5.72 -7.87
N LEU A 378 17.36 -5.35 -6.74
CA LEU A 378 18.41 -4.31 -6.70
C LEU A 378 19.78 -4.93 -7.00
N LEU A 379 20.71 -4.13 -7.51
CA LEU A 379 22.08 -4.59 -7.77
C LEU A 379 22.89 -4.68 -6.46
N GLU A 380 23.91 -5.54 -6.44
CA GLU A 380 24.81 -5.66 -5.28
C GLU A 380 25.54 -4.34 -4.97
N THR A 381 25.78 -3.52 -5.99
CA THR A 381 26.43 -2.21 -5.88
C THR A 381 25.51 -1.12 -5.34
N GLU A 382 24.19 -1.35 -5.25
CA GLU A 382 23.28 -0.38 -4.67
C GLU A 382 23.45 -0.33 -3.15
N VAL A 383 23.38 0.88 -2.61
CA VAL A 383 23.56 1.16 -1.18
C VAL A 383 22.35 1.92 -0.65
N LEU A 384 22.07 1.74 0.64
CA LEU A 384 21.11 2.55 1.36
C LEU A 384 21.78 3.85 1.82
N GLU A 385 21.41 4.98 1.23
CA GLU A 385 21.90 6.29 1.63
C GLU A 385 21.14 6.78 2.87
N VAL A 386 21.87 7.02 3.97
CA VAL A 386 21.32 7.50 5.25
C VAL A 386 21.66 8.98 5.47
N ASN A 387 20.63 9.83 5.29
CA ASN A 387 20.69 11.29 5.37
C ASN A 387 20.23 11.88 6.70
#